data_AF-A0A954P5V0-F1
#
_entry.id   AF-A0A954P5V0-F1
#
_cell.length_a   1.000
_cell.length_b   1.000
_cell.length_c   1.000
_cell.angle_alpha   90.00
_cell.angle_beta   90.00
_cell.angle_gamma   90.00
#
_symmetry.space_group_name_H-M   'P 1'
#
loop_
_entity.id
_entity.type
_entity.pdbx_description
1 polymer ?
#
loop_
_entity_poly.entity_id
_entity_poly.type
_entity_poly.pdbx_seq_one_letter_code
_entity_poly.pdbx_strand_id
1 'polypeptide(L)'
;MLSLLSSGSHRTCEGYSRRELLRVGTLGIGGLSLSKLLALKASAANGGPLVKDRAVVLLNLQGGASHIETFDPKMSAPAEYRA
;
A
#
# COMPACT_ATOMS: atom_id res chain seq x y z
N MET A 1 -17.04 8.56 -26.41
CA MET A 1 -15.85 7.99 -27.09
C MET A 1 -14.63 8.50 -26.38
N LEU A 2 -13.84 7.63 -25.73
CA LEU A 2 -12.71 8.05 -24.90
C LEU A 2 -11.52 8.37 -25.83
N SER A 3 -11.24 9.66 -26.04
CA SER A 3 -10.07 10.07 -26.82
C SER A 3 -8.84 10.02 -25.93
N LEU A 4 -7.98 9.03 -26.17
CA LEU A 4 -6.75 8.80 -25.41
C LEU A 4 -5.52 9.50 -26.02
N LEU A 5 -5.72 10.23 -27.12
CA LEU A 5 -4.63 10.96 -27.76
C LEU A 5 -4.42 12.29 -27.03
N SER A 6 -3.28 12.36 -26.33
CA SER A 6 -2.71 13.61 -25.83
C SER A 6 -2.55 14.59 -27.00
N SER A 7 -3.09 15.81 -26.88
CA SER A 7 -2.91 16.89 -27.85
C SER A 7 -1.49 17.50 -27.81
N GLY A 8 -0.49 16.70 -27.46
CA GLY A 8 0.91 17.06 -27.53
C GLY A 8 1.40 16.76 -28.94
N SER A 9 1.48 17.79 -29.78
CA SER A 9 2.11 17.69 -31.09
C SER A 9 3.57 17.24 -30.92
N HIS A 10 3.87 15.99 -31.30
CA HIS A 10 5.25 15.65 -31.66
C HIS A 10 5.58 16.44 -32.91
N ARG A 11 6.39 17.49 -32.72
CA ARG A 11 6.89 18.34 -33.81
C ARG A 11 7.99 17.64 -34.62
N THR A 12 8.32 16.40 -34.29
CA THR A 12 9.30 15.59 -35.00
C THR A 12 8.59 14.40 -35.64
N CYS A 13 8.94 14.07 -36.88
CA CYS A 13 8.38 12.95 -37.65
C CYS A 13 8.83 11.57 -37.12
N GLU A 14 9.14 11.46 -35.83
CA GLU A 14 9.84 10.32 -35.22
C GLU A 14 8.89 9.26 -34.65
N GLY A 15 7.57 9.46 -34.83
CA GLY A 15 6.53 8.52 -34.42
C GLY A 15 6.18 8.60 -32.93
N TYR A 16 5.46 7.59 -32.42
CA TYR A 16 5.07 7.51 -31.02
C TYR A 16 6.22 6.98 -30.16
N SER A 17 6.55 7.69 -29.09
CA SER A 17 7.56 7.22 -28.15
C SER A 17 7.03 6.07 -27.27
N ARG A 18 7.90 5.14 -26.87
CA ARG A 18 7.55 4.08 -25.89
C ARG A 18 6.91 4.64 -24.62
N ARG A 19 7.35 5.82 -24.19
CA ARG A 19 6.84 6.52 -23.00
C ARG A 19 5.38 6.95 -23.15
N GLU A 20 4.96 7.36 -24.34
CA GLU A 20 3.57 7.72 -24.58
C GLU A 20 2.64 6.53 -24.63
N LEU A 21 3.12 5.43 -25.24
CA LEU A 21 2.39 4.16 -25.19
C LEU A 21 2.14 3.74 -23.74
N LEU A 22 3.16 3.83 -22.88
CA LEU A 22 3.03 3.52 -21.45
C LEU A 22 2.10 4.50 -20.74
N ARG A 23 2.18 5.81 -21.03
CA ARG A 23 1.32 6.82 -20.40
C ARG A 23 -0.15 6.62 -20.76
N VAL A 24 -0.45 6.39 -22.04
CA VAL A 24 -1.81 6.15 -22.51
C VAL A 24 -2.32 4.80 -22.05
N GLY A 25 -1.49 3.76 -22.12
CA GLY A 25 -1.84 2.40 -21.68
C GLY A 25 -2.16 2.33 -20.18
N THR A 26 -1.34 2.97 -19.34
CA THR A 26 -1.59 3.03 -17.88
C THR A 26 -2.84 3.84 -17.54
N LEU A 27 -3.10 4.95 -18.23
CA LEU A 27 -4.33 5.73 -18.06
C LEU A 27 -5.58 4.95 -18.49
N GLY A 28 -5.50 4.15 -19.57
CA GLY A 28 -6.59 3.27 -19.99
C GLY A 28 -6.90 2.18 -18.96
N ILE A 29 -5.87 1.49 -18.47
CA ILE A 29 -6.02 0.42 -17.46
C ILE A 29 -6.51 0.99 -16.12
N GLY A 30 -5.92 2.10 -15.67
CA GLY A 30 -6.32 2.78 -14.43
C GLY A 30 -7.73 3.37 -14.51
N GLY A 31 -8.08 3.99 -15.64
CA GLY A 31 -9.41 4.59 -15.84
C GLY A 31 -10.53 3.54 -15.90
N LEU A 32 -10.30 2.40 -16.58
CA LEU A 32 -11.29 1.32 -16.67
C LEU A 32 -11.46 0.55 -15.35
N SER A 33 -10.42 0.46 -14.52
CA SER A 33 -10.51 -0.19 -13.21
C SER A 33 -11.11 0.70 -12.11
N LEU A 34 -11.08 2.03 -12.29
CA LEU A 34 -11.56 3.00 -11.31
C LEU A 34 -13.05 2.86 -10.97
N SER A 35 -13.91 2.61 -11.96
CA SER A 35 -15.35 2.41 -11.75
C SER A 35 -15.64 1.21 -10.84
N LYS A 36 -14.92 0.10 -11.05
CA LYS A 36 -14.99 -1.10 -10.21
C LYS A 36 -14.46 -0.85 -8.81
N LEU A 37 -13.38 -0.07 -8.67
CA LEU A 37 -12.85 0.33 -7.37
C LEU A 37 -13.86 1.18 -6.58
N LEU A 38 -14.49 2.18 -7.22
CA LEU A 38 -15.53 2.99 -6.61
C LEU A 38 -16.75 2.15 -6.20
N ALA A 39 -17.16 1.20 -7.04
CA ALA A 39 -18.26 0.29 -6.72
C ALA A 39 -17.94 -0.61 -5.51
N LEU A 40 -16.71 -1.13 -5.41
CA LEU A 40 -16.25 -1.89 -4.25
C LEU A 40 -16.19 -1.04 -2.98
N LYS A 41 -15.78 0.23 -3.09
CA LYS A 41 -15.80 1.16 -1.95
C LYS A 41 -17.23 1.44 -1.49
N ALA A 42 -18.16 1.62 -2.42
CA ALA A 42 -19.57 1.82 -2.11
C ALA A 42 -20.21 0.56 -1.49
N SER A 43 -19.88 -0.64 -1.99
CA SER A 43 -20.38 -1.89 -1.39
C SER A 43 -19.80 -2.14 -0.01
N ALA A 44 -18.53 -1.79 0.23
CA ALA A 44 -17.92 -1.85 1.56
C ALA A 44 -18.52 -0.83 2.53
N ALA A 45 -18.94 0.35 2.06
CA ALA A 45 -19.66 1.34 2.88
C ALA A 45 -21.04 0.82 3.30
N ASN A 46 -21.69 0.04 2.44
CA ASN A 46 -22.92 -0.70 2.76
C ASN A 46 -22.62 -2.02 3.51
N GLY A 47 -21.47 -2.10 4.18
CA GLY A 47 -20.94 -3.28 4.85
C GLY A 47 -22.05 -4.11 5.44
N GLY A 48 -22.12 -5.38 4.99
CA GLY A 48 -23.06 -6.36 5.52
C GLY A 48 -23.09 -6.35 7.04
N PRO A 49 -24.16 -6.86 7.67
CA PRO A 49 -24.50 -6.59 9.06
C PRO A 49 -23.24 -6.61 9.92
N LEU A 50 -22.88 -5.43 10.45
CA LEU A 50 -21.84 -5.31 11.46
C LEU A 50 -22.15 -6.37 12.51
N VAL A 51 -21.16 -7.21 12.83
CA VAL A 51 -21.32 -8.23 13.84
C VAL A 51 -21.49 -7.50 15.18
N LYS A 52 -22.74 -7.25 15.55
CA LYS A 52 -23.16 -6.66 16.82
C LYS A 52 -23.05 -7.73 17.91
N ASP A 53 -22.94 -7.29 19.16
CA ASP A 53 -22.91 -8.16 20.35
C ASP A 53 -21.79 -9.22 20.35
N ARG A 54 -20.61 -8.86 19.80
CA ARG A 54 -19.37 -9.64 20.01
C ARG A 54 -18.40 -8.93 20.93
N ALA A 55 -18.00 -9.63 21.99
CA ALA A 55 -16.82 -9.30 22.78
C ALA A 55 -15.59 -9.99 22.15
N VAL A 56 -14.60 -9.19 21.73
CA VAL A 56 -13.31 -9.69 21.24
C VAL A 56 -12.27 -9.41 22.32
N VAL A 57 -11.68 -10.46 22.89
CA VAL A 57 -10.55 -10.33 23.81
C VAL A 57 -9.27 -10.41 22.98
N LEU A 58 -8.63 -9.25 22.77
CA LEU A 58 -7.33 -9.19 22.10
C LEU A 58 -6.23 -9.45 23.13
N LEU A 59 -5.70 -10.67 23.14
CA LEU A 59 -4.56 -11.03 23.99
C LEU A 59 -3.27 -10.61 23.30
N ASN A 60 -2.71 -9.47 23.70
CA ASN A 60 -1.39 -9.07 23.25
C ASN A 60 -0.32 -9.82 24.06
N LEU A 61 0.29 -10.82 23.43
CA LEU A 61 1.38 -11.61 24.01
C LEU A 61 2.77 -11.12 23.58
N GLN A 62 2.84 -9.97 22.89
CA GLN A 62 4.11 -9.27 22.69
C GLN A 62 4.55 -8.81 24.09
N GLY A 63 5.44 -9.57 24.72
CA GLY A 63 6.05 -9.19 25.98
C GLY A 63 6.75 -7.83 25.87
N GLY A 64 6.97 -7.19 27.01
CA GLY A 64 7.82 -6.00 27.05
C GLY A 64 9.27 -6.31 26.65
N ALA A 65 10.06 -5.27 26.41
CA ALA A 65 11.49 -5.41 26.21
C ALA A 65 12.11 -6.22 27.36
N SER A 66 13.00 -7.17 27.04
CA SER A 66 13.67 -7.94 28.08
C SER A 66 14.54 -7.01 28.95
N HIS A 67 14.87 -7.42 30.17
CA HIS A 67 15.74 -6.61 31.03
C HIS A 67 17.08 -6.31 30.34
N ILE A 68 17.64 -7.30 29.64
CA ILE A 68 18.87 -7.16 28.84
C ILE A 68 18.76 -6.07 27.76
N GLU A 69 17.60 -5.96 27.11
CA GLU A 69 17.35 -4.94 26.07
C GLU A 69 17.25 -3.51 26.65
N THR A 70 16.95 -3.39 27.95
CA THR A 70 16.77 -2.09 28.62
C THR A 70 18.00 -1.69 29.43
N PHE A 71 18.62 -2.65 30.12
CA PHE A 71 19.76 -2.45 31.00
C PHE A 71 20.55 -3.77 31.12
N ASP A 72 21.77 -3.80 30.58
CA ASP A 72 22.71 -4.91 30.85
C ASP A 72 23.43 -4.66 32.19
N PRO A 73 23.19 -5.46 33.24
CA PRO A 73 23.94 -5.36 34.49
C PRO A 73 25.44 -5.70 34.32
N LYS A 74 25.86 -6.28 33.19
CA LYS A 74 27.25 -6.68 32.90
C LYS A 74 28.02 -5.64 32.08
N MET A 75 27.96 -4.37 32.50
CA MET A 75 28.71 -3.29 31.86
C MET A 75 30.22 -3.54 31.79
N SER A 76 30.78 -4.35 32.70
CA SER A 76 32.20 -4.70 32.74
C SER A 76 32.58 -6.01 32.03
N ALA A 77 31.62 -6.73 31.44
CA ALA A 77 31.91 -7.99 30.74
C ALA A 77 32.70 -7.74 29.43
N PRO A 78 33.63 -8.63 29.04
CA PRO A 78 34.21 -8.70 27.70
C PRO A 78 33.18 -8.62 26.57
N ALA A 79 33.58 -8.04 25.45
CA ALA A 79 32.69 -7.80 24.31
C ALA A 79 32.13 -9.08 23.67
N GLU A 80 32.78 -10.24 23.86
CA GLU A 80 32.32 -11.49 23.25
C GLU A 80 31.00 -12.03 23.85
N TYR A 81 30.60 -11.58 25.04
CA TYR A 81 29.38 -12.07 25.72
C TYR A 81 28.61 -10.99 26.51
N ARG A 82 28.96 -9.71 26.32
CA ARG A 82 28.13 -8.59 26.78
C ARG A 82 26.85 -8.57 25.95
N ALA A 83 25.72 -8.34 26.62
CA ALA A 83 24.42 -8.35 25.96
C ALA A 83 24.15 -7.02 25.24
#